data_AF-A0A7S7P3G3-F1
#
_entry.id   AF-A0A7S7P3G3-F1
#
_cell.length_a   1.000
_cell.length_b   1.000
_cell.length_c   1.000
_cell.angle_alpha   90.00
_cell.angle_beta   90.00
_cell.angle_gamma   90.00
#
_symmetry.space_group_name_H-M   'P 1'
#
loop_
_entity.id
_entity.type
_entity.pdbx_description
1 polymer ?
#
loop_
_entity_poly.entity_id
_entity_poly.type
_entity_poly.pdbx_seq_one_letter_code
_entity_poly.pdbx_strand_id
1 'polypeptide(L)' 'MKLTEAERLRHVLQMQANFALEGLVPDQTDLKMQADYVLGHVSLRDMLSYAYAYAAAAKANEIDTLRRA' A
#
# COMPACT_ATOMS: atom_id res chain seq x y z
N MET A 1 -2.30 -22.65 4.04
CA MET A 1 -2.03 -22.68 2.59
C MET A 1 -1.51 -21.30 2.19
N LYS A 2 -0.37 -21.19 1.49
CA LYS A 2 0.10 -19.89 0.96
C LYS A 2 -0.67 -19.61 -0.35
N LEU A 3 -1.10 -18.37 -0.56
CA LEU A 3 -1.71 -17.96 -1.83
C LEU A 3 -0.75 -18.22 -2.99
N THR A 4 -1.27 -18.53 -4.16
CA THR A 4 -0.56 -18.56 -5.45
C THR A 4 -0.25 -17.14 -5.93
N GLU A 5 0.66 -17.01 -6.88
CA GLU A 5 0.94 -15.72 -7.53
C GLU A 5 -0.30 -15.11 -8.20
N ALA A 6 -1.09 -15.93 -8.90
CA ALA A 6 -2.33 -15.48 -9.54
C ALA A 6 -3.38 -14.98 -8.53
N GLU A 7 -3.47 -15.60 -7.35
CA GLU A 7 -4.33 -15.12 -6.26
C GLU A 7 -3.85 -13.78 -5.71
N ARG A 8 -2.54 -13.62 -5.51
CA ARG A 8 -1.95 -12.36 -5.04
C ARG A 8 -2.11 -11.24 -6.07
N LEU A 9 -1.98 -11.55 -7.36
CA LEU A 9 -2.25 -10.60 -8.45
C LEU A 9 -3.71 -10.12 -8.42
N ARG A 10 -4.68 -11.04 -8.25
CA ARG A 10 -6.09 -10.65 -8.12
C ARG A 10 -6.34 -9.74 -6.92
N HIS A 11 -5.68 -9.98 -5.79
CA HIS A 11 -5.75 -9.07 -4.64
C HIS A 11 -5.23 -7.66 -4.97
N VAL A 12 -4.06 -7.56 -5.62
CA VAL A 12 -3.49 -6.26 -6.01
C VAL A 12 -4.39 -5.52 -6.99
N LEU A 13 -4.94 -6.21 -7.99
CA LEU A 13 -5.87 -5.60 -8.95
C LEU A 13 -7.13 -5.08 -8.28
N GLN A 14 -7.70 -5.82 -7.32
CA GLN A 14 -8.85 -5.35 -6.54
C GLN A 14 -8.50 -4.12 -5.70
N MET A 15 -7.32 -4.10 -5.08
CA MET A 15 -6.85 -2.96 -4.29
C MET A 15 -6.65 -1.71 -5.15
N GLN A 16 -6.01 -1.85 -6.31
CA GLN A 16 -5.82 -0.75 -7.26
C GLN A 16 -7.15 -0.23 -7.81
N ALA A 17 -8.12 -1.12 -8.06
CA ALA A 17 -9.46 -0.72 -8.45
C ALA A 17 -10.13 0.12 -7.35
N ASN A 18 -9.98 -0.27 -6.08
CA ASN A 18 -10.50 0.51 -4.95
C ASN A 18 -9.83 1.89 -4.85
N PHE A 19 -8.50 1.97 -5.01
CA PHE A 19 -7.78 3.24 -5.05
C PHE A 19 -8.31 4.17 -6.14
N ALA A 20 -8.51 3.64 -7.35
CA ALA A 20 -9.04 4.42 -8.46
C ALA A 20 -10.45 4.95 -8.18
N LEU A 21 -11.32 4.16 -7.53
CA LEU A 21 -12.66 4.60 -7.11
C LEU A 21 -12.61 5.74 -6.08
N GLU A 22 -11.58 5.77 -5.25
CA GLU A 22 -11.34 6.82 -4.25
C GLU A 22 -10.53 8.01 -4.79
N GLY A 23 -10.15 7.99 -6.07
CA GLY A 23 -9.29 9.02 -6.69
C GLY A 23 -7.85 8.99 -6.20
N LEU A 24 -7.42 7.87 -5.61
CA LEU A 24 -6.06 7.64 -5.12
C LEU A 24 -5.18 7.05 -6.22
N VAL A 25 -3.94 7.53 -6.28
CA VAL A 25 -2.91 7.00 -7.19
C VAL A 25 -1.74 6.50 -6.33
N PRO A 26 -1.43 5.19 -6.36
CA PRO A 26 -0.30 4.67 -5.61
C PRO A 26 1.02 5.23 -6.15
N ASP A 27 1.91 5.59 -5.24
CA ASP A 27 3.25 6.07 -5.61
C ASP A 27 4.19 4.91 -5.98
N GLN A 28 5.42 5.24 -6.38
CA GLN A 28 6.40 4.22 -6.79
C GLN A 28 6.77 3.23 -5.67
N THR A 29 6.73 3.67 -4.41
CA THR A 29 7.06 2.81 -3.26
C THR A 29 5.94 1.80 -3.03
N ASP A 30 4.69 2.25 -3.10
CA ASP A 30 3.53 1.38 -2.95
C ASP A 30 3.42 0.39 -4.13
N LEU A 31 3.63 0.86 -5.37
CA LEU A 31 3.69 -0.01 -6.55
C LEU A 31 4.76 -1.10 -6.43
N LYS A 32 5.93 -0.77 -5.88
CA LYS A 32 6.99 -1.75 -5.63
C LYS A 32 6.55 -2.78 -4.57
N MET A 33 5.95 -2.35 -3.46
CA MET A 33 5.44 -3.26 -2.43
C MET A 33 4.38 -4.21 -2.97
N GLN A 34 3.48 -3.72 -3.83
CA GLN A 34 2.47 -4.52 -4.51
C GLN A 34 3.10 -5.59 -5.42
N ALA A 35 4.10 -5.21 -6.21
CA ALA A 35 4.82 -6.16 -7.07
C ALA A 35 5.57 -7.23 -6.26
N ASP A 36 6.25 -6.83 -5.19
CA ASP A 36 6.94 -7.75 -4.28
C ASP A 36 5.96 -8.72 -3.60
N TYR A 37 4.74 -8.27 -3.29
CA TYR A 37 3.69 -9.15 -2.77
C TYR A 37 3.23 -10.15 -3.82
N VAL A 38 2.99 -9.73 -5.07
CA VAL A 38 2.62 -10.64 -6.16
C VAL A 38 3.67 -11.72 -6.34
N LEU A 39 4.95 -11.36 -6.38
CA LEU A 39 6.08 -12.28 -6.49
C LEU A 39 6.30 -13.13 -5.23
N GLY A 40 5.67 -12.78 -4.11
CA GLY A 40 5.79 -13.51 -2.84
C GLY A 40 7.07 -13.20 -2.06
N HIS A 41 7.76 -12.11 -2.40
CA HIS A 41 8.90 -11.58 -1.64
C HIS A 41 8.47 -10.97 -0.31
N VAL A 42 7.25 -10.41 -0.27
CA VAL A 42 6.62 -9.90 0.95
C VAL A 42 5.24 -10.54 1.16
N SER A 43 4.80 -10.58 2.41
CA SER A 43 3.51 -11.11 2.80
C SER A 43 2.42 -10.02 2.84
N LEU A 44 1.16 -10.44 2.94
CA LEU A 44 0.04 -9.52 3.15
C LEU A 44 0.19 -8.73 4.47
N ARG A 45 0.82 -9.33 5.49
CA ARG A 45 1.11 -8.67 6.76
C ARG A 45 2.11 -7.53 6.58
N ASP A 46 3.08 -7.70 5.69
CA ASP A 46 4.07 -6.67 5.38
C ASP A 46 3.40 -5.50 4.63
N MET A 47 2.51 -5.78 3.67
CA MET A 47 1.69 -4.74 3.02
C MET A 47 0.83 -3.97 4.03
N LEU A 48 0.17 -4.68 4.96
CA LEU A 48 -0.62 -4.04 6.01
C LEU A 48 0.23 -3.16 6.93
N SER A 49 1.44 -3.65 7.29
CA SER A 49 2.38 -2.90 8.13
C SER A 49 2.87 -1.64 7.42
N TYR A 50 3.15 -1.73 6.11
CA TYR A 50 3.47 -0.58 5.26
C TYR A 50 2.33 0.45 5.23
N ALA A 51 1.09 0.02 5.02
CA ALA A 51 -0.07 0.93 4.99
C ALA A 51 -0.23 1.69 6.31
N TYR A 52 -0.06 1.02 7.45
CA TYR A 52 -0.08 1.69 8.76
C TYR A 52 1.06 2.69 8.93
N ALA A 53 2.27 2.35 8.50
CA ALA A 53 3.42 3.24 8.56
C ALA A 53 3.22 4.48 7.68
N TYR A 54 2.69 4.30 6.47
CA TYR A 54 2.35 5.38 5.55
C TYR A 54 1.31 6.33 6.17
N ALA A 55 0.22 5.80 6.72
CA ALA A 55 -0.81 6.60 7.38
C ALA A 55 -0.26 7.38 8.59
N ALA A 56 0.61 6.75 9.38
CA ALA A 56 1.27 7.41 10.51
C ALA A 56 2.19 8.56 10.05
N ALA A 57 2.94 8.37 8.97
CA ALA A 57 3.82 9.39 8.41
C ALA A 57 3.02 10.58 7.82
N ALA A 58 1.92 10.31 7.12
CA ALA A 58 1.03 11.34 6.61
C ALA A 58 0.48 12.24 7.73
N LYS A 59 0.04 11.63 8.85
CA LYS A 59 -0.43 12.36 10.04
C LYS A 59 0.66 13.20 10.70
N ALA A 60 1.90 12.70 10.76
CA ALA A 60 3.02 13.45 11.32
C ALA A 60 3.34 14.70 10.48
N ASN A 61 3.33 14.57 9.15
CA ASN A 61 3.57 15.67 8.23
C ASN A 61 2.49 16.77 8.32
N GLU A 62 1.23 16.40 8.53
CA GLU A 62 0.14 17.36 8.77
C GLU A 62 0.39 18.20 10.03
N ILE A 63 0.76 17.55 11.14
CA ILE A 63 1.08 18.23 12.41
C ILE A 63 2.25 19.21 12.25
N ASP A 64 3.30 18.80 11.55
CA ASP A 64 4.47 19.66 11.33
C ASP A 64 4.17 20.85 10.42
N THR A 65 3.27 20.69 9.45
CA THR A 65 2.80 21.79 8.59
C THR A 65 2.01 22.81 9.40
N LEU A 66 1.10 22.36 10.27
CA LEU A 66 0.32 23.23 11.16
C LEU A 66 1.18 23.98 12.19
N ARG A 67 2.32 23.41 12.62
CA ARG A 67 3.26 24.07 13.55
C ARG A 67 4.12 25.16 12.91
N ARG A 68 4.25 25.16 11.57
CA ARG A 68 5.09 26.10 10.81
C ARG A 68 4.29 27.23 10.16
N ALA A 69 2.96 27.15 10.19
CA ALA A 69 2.03 28.19 9.74
C ALA A 69 1.70 29.17 10.89
#